data_AF-A0A7R7W858-F1
#
_entry.id   AF-A0A7R7W858-F1
#
_cell.length_a   1.000
_cell.length_b   1.000
_cell.length_c   1.000
_cell.angle_alpha   90.00
_cell.angle_beta   90.00
_cell.angle_gamma   90.00
#
_symmetry.space_group_name_H-M   'P 1'
#
loop_
_entity.id
_entity.type
_entity.pdbx_description
1 polymer ?
#
loop_
_entity_poly.entity_id
_entity_poly.type
_entity_poly.pdbx_seq_one_letter_code
_entity_poly.pdbx_strand_id
1 'polypeptide(L)'
;MVPSQAKGLRILAPAPDARPSRVTDVAVRPAKRISNACDACKKRKTRCRGDHPCDKCTQAGTECLFARGVDRRKKFALHNTEEELNAIRLLLDQLVAAFDSGNKTDIQRLIDIARNKSNTKNDAKLHKWCSLQDLQSQLRFYEQLTHNLSVKFGTDVSNYIAHSLKNPSFGSLPP
;
A
#
# COMPACT_ATOMS: atom_id res chain seq x y z
N MET A 1 3.92 17.25 -54.90
CA MET A 1 3.18 16.95 -53.64
C MET A 1 4.14 16.25 -52.70
N VAL A 2 4.46 16.86 -51.56
CA VAL A 2 5.43 16.35 -50.56
C VAL A 2 4.67 15.84 -49.34
N PRO A 3 4.89 14.61 -48.85
CA PRO A 3 4.51 14.21 -47.50
C PRO A 3 5.77 14.14 -46.61
N SER A 4 5.88 14.98 -45.59
CA SER A 4 5.31 14.85 -44.24
C SER A 4 6.32 14.22 -43.28
N GLN A 5 6.82 15.08 -42.41
CA GLN A 5 7.99 14.92 -41.54
C GLN A 5 7.76 13.88 -40.44
N ALA A 6 8.72 12.96 -40.28
CA ALA A 6 8.83 12.11 -39.12
C ALA A 6 9.31 12.94 -37.91
N LYS A 7 8.48 12.95 -36.85
CA LYS A 7 8.73 13.65 -35.59
C LYS A 7 10.01 13.12 -34.94
N GLY A 8 11.00 13.99 -34.78
CA GLY A 8 12.30 13.68 -34.19
C GLY A 8 12.20 13.10 -32.78
N LEU A 9 12.72 11.90 -32.59
CA LEU A 9 13.01 11.33 -31.28
C LEU A 9 14.21 12.09 -30.69
N ARG A 10 14.07 12.60 -29.46
CA ARG A 10 15.17 13.24 -28.76
C ARG A 10 16.19 12.17 -28.36
N ILE A 11 17.40 12.30 -28.87
CA ILE A 11 18.54 11.46 -28.51
C ILE A 11 18.90 11.75 -27.06
N LEU A 12 18.94 10.71 -26.23
CA LEU A 12 19.40 10.81 -24.85
C LEU A 12 20.92 11.01 -24.85
N ALA A 13 21.41 11.89 -23.98
CA ALA A 13 22.84 12.10 -23.81
C ALA A 13 23.53 10.78 -23.40
N PRO A 14 24.74 10.49 -23.92
CA PRO A 14 25.54 9.34 -23.47
C PRO A 14 25.75 9.39 -21.96
N ALA A 15 25.73 8.22 -21.31
CA ALA A 15 26.01 8.12 -19.89
C ALA A 15 27.43 8.64 -19.60
N PRO A 16 27.63 9.54 -18.62
CA PRO A 16 28.96 9.98 -18.25
C PRO A 16 29.77 8.81 -17.67
N ASP A 17 31.05 8.73 -18.02
CA ASP A 17 32.02 7.75 -17.49
C ASP A 17 32.25 8.00 -15.99
N ALA A 18 31.35 7.49 -15.15
CA ALA A 18 31.49 7.50 -13.72
C ALA A 18 32.52 6.45 -13.30
N ARG A 19 33.81 6.83 -13.25
CA ARG A 19 34.81 6.11 -12.45
C ARG A 19 34.33 6.09 -10.99
N PRO A 20 34.16 4.93 -10.35
CA PRO A 20 33.83 4.89 -8.93
C PRO A 20 35.08 5.27 -8.14
N SER A 21 35.20 6.54 -7.75
CA SER A 21 36.10 6.94 -6.66
C SER A 21 35.62 6.22 -5.39
N ARG A 22 36.49 5.37 -4.84
CA ARG A 22 36.26 4.64 -3.58
C ARG A 22 36.07 5.64 -2.45
N VAL A 23 34.81 5.95 -2.14
CA VAL A 23 34.42 6.56 -0.86
C VAL A 23 34.05 5.42 0.07
N THR A 24 34.58 5.50 1.28
CA THR A 24 34.51 4.50 2.36
C THR A 24 33.11 3.93 2.57
N ASP A 25 33.05 2.60 2.63
CA ASP A 25 31.87 1.79 2.88
C ASP A 25 31.45 1.91 4.36
N VAL A 26 30.78 3.01 4.69
CA VAL A 26 29.77 2.93 5.75
C VAL A 26 28.54 2.38 5.06
N ALA A 27 28.18 1.13 5.38
CA ALA A 27 26.97 0.49 4.92
C ALA A 27 25.72 1.24 5.44
N VAL A 28 25.44 2.40 4.86
CA VAL A 28 24.21 3.14 5.05
C VAL A 28 23.14 2.30 4.40
N ARG A 29 22.37 1.58 5.24
CA ARG A 29 21.16 0.87 4.79
C ARG A 29 20.38 1.83 3.89
N PRO A 30 20.11 1.47 2.63
CA PRO A 30 19.47 2.38 1.69
C PRO A 30 18.14 2.83 2.30
N ALA A 31 18.01 4.15 2.52
CA ALA A 31 16.85 4.73 3.17
C ALA A 31 15.58 4.24 2.46
N LYS A 32 14.74 3.49 3.19
CA LYS A 32 13.52 2.86 2.68
C LYS A 32 12.69 3.93 1.97
N ARG A 33 12.58 3.82 0.64
CA ARG A 33 11.79 4.76 -0.16
C ARG A 33 10.32 4.47 0.13
N ILE A 34 9.65 5.42 0.76
CA ILE A 34 8.22 5.31 1.01
C ILE A 34 7.42 5.68 -0.24
N SER A 35 6.30 4.99 -0.46
CA SER A 35 5.44 5.20 -1.62
C SER A 35 4.53 6.42 -1.47
N ASN A 36 4.27 6.87 -0.24
CA ASN A 36 3.38 8.00 0.05
C ASN A 36 3.98 8.89 1.14
N ALA A 37 4.05 10.20 0.88
CA ALA A 37 4.39 11.20 1.90
C ALA A 37 3.15 11.58 2.72
N CYS A 38 3.35 12.08 3.94
CA CYS A 38 2.27 12.68 4.71
C CYS A 38 1.77 13.98 4.04
N ASP A 39 0.59 14.44 4.40
CA ASP A 39 -0.09 15.56 3.76
C ASP A 39 0.64 16.89 4.00
N ALA A 40 1.24 17.07 5.17
CA ALA A 40 2.11 18.23 5.44
C ALA A 40 3.35 18.26 4.52
N CYS A 41 4.03 17.12 4.34
CA CYS A 41 5.19 17.04 3.45
C CYS A 41 4.80 17.21 1.97
N LYS A 42 3.63 16.69 1.56
CA LYS A 42 3.08 16.91 0.22
C LYS A 42 2.82 18.39 -0.04
N LYS A 43 2.12 19.06 0.87
CA LYS A 43 1.84 20.52 0.78
C LYS A 43 3.13 21.33 0.67
N ARG A 44 4.16 20.97 1.45
CA ARG A 44 5.48 21.62 1.42
C ARG A 44 6.38 21.19 0.25
N LYS A 45 5.99 20.19 -0.55
CA LYS A 45 6.82 19.57 -1.60
C LYS A 45 8.21 19.14 -1.11
N THR A 46 8.28 18.59 0.10
CA THR A 46 9.54 18.12 0.70
C THR A 46 9.57 16.61 0.88
N ARG A 47 10.78 16.04 0.96
CA ARG A 47 10.96 14.60 1.18
C ARG A 47 10.43 14.18 2.54
N CYS A 48 9.46 13.26 2.55
CA CYS A 48 8.97 12.61 3.77
C CYS A 48 9.77 11.34 4.05
N ARG A 49 10.13 11.12 5.31
CA ARG A 49 10.83 9.91 5.79
C ARG A 49 9.88 8.74 6.00
N GLY A 50 8.62 9.03 6.32
CA GLY A 50 7.55 8.03 6.39
C GLY A 50 7.30 7.49 7.79
N ASP A 51 8.18 7.80 8.72
CA ASP A 51 7.95 7.64 10.15
C ASP A 51 6.78 8.53 10.58
N HIS A 52 6.07 8.14 11.65
CA HIS A 52 4.92 8.86 12.16
C HIS A 52 5.08 9.15 13.67
N PRO A 53 5.16 10.42 14.07
CA PRO A 53 5.22 11.62 13.23
C PRO A 53 6.54 11.70 12.43
N CYS A 54 6.50 12.29 11.24
CA CYS A 54 7.65 12.40 10.36
C CYS A 54 8.66 13.44 10.89
N ASP A 55 9.97 13.28 10.68
CA ASP A 55 11.00 14.24 11.16
C ASP A 55 10.65 15.72 10.90
N LYS A 56 10.22 16.01 9.66
CA LYS A 56 9.83 17.38 9.25
C LYS A 56 8.55 17.86 9.93
N CYS A 57 7.66 16.94 10.27
CA CYS A 57 6.40 17.23 10.93
C CYS A 57 6.65 17.54 12.41
N THR A 58 7.53 16.76 13.04
CA THR A 58 8.00 16.97 14.42
C THR A 58 8.72 18.31 14.55
N GLN A 59 9.69 18.59 13.67
CA GLN A 59 10.43 19.87 13.69
C GLN A 59 9.53 21.08 13.43
N ALA A 60 8.54 20.95 12.55
CA ALA A 60 7.64 22.04 12.22
C ALA A 60 6.47 22.19 13.21
N GLY A 61 6.34 21.30 14.20
CA GLY A 61 5.19 21.30 15.12
C GLY A 61 3.84 21.14 14.41
N THR A 62 3.80 20.44 13.27
CA THR A 62 2.58 20.31 12.46
C THR A 62 2.06 18.90 12.42
N GLU A 63 0.74 18.78 12.30
CA GLU A 63 0.04 17.50 12.23
C GLU A 63 0.55 16.60 11.09
N CYS A 64 0.91 15.37 11.42
CA CYS A 64 1.49 14.40 10.50
C CYS A 64 0.45 13.39 10.00
N LEU A 65 -0.46 13.81 9.11
CA LEU A 65 -1.48 12.89 8.60
C LEU A 65 -1.04 12.21 7.30
N PHE A 66 -1.27 10.90 7.22
CA PHE A 66 -1.18 10.14 5.98
C PHE A 66 -2.60 9.79 5.53
N ALA A 67 -3.09 10.45 4.47
CA ALA A 67 -4.38 10.11 3.90
C ALA A 67 -4.41 8.64 3.45
N ARG A 68 -5.20 7.82 4.16
CA ARG A 68 -5.44 6.42 3.82
C ARG A 68 -6.27 6.36 2.53
N GLY A 69 -5.84 5.55 1.55
CA GLY A 69 -6.64 5.28 0.34
C GLY A 69 -6.46 6.23 -0.85
N VAL A 70 -5.63 7.27 -0.77
CA VAL A 70 -5.44 8.23 -1.90
C VAL A 70 -4.39 7.76 -2.91
N ASP A 71 -3.73 6.63 -2.66
CA ASP A 71 -2.85 6.02 -3.67
C ASP A 71 -3.71 5.49 -4.82
N ARG A 72 -3.96 6.35 -5.81
CA ARG A 72 -4.74 6.02 -7.02
C ARG A 72 -4.16 4.81 -7.75
N ARG A 73 -2.86 4.50 -7.59
CA ARG A 73 -2.25 3.28 -8.16
C ARG A 73 -2.83 2.03 -7.52
N LYS A 74 -3.05 2.04 -6.20
CA LYS A 74 -3.70 0.94 -5.48
C LYS A 74 -5.17 0.79 -5.89
N LYS A 75 -5.89 1.90 -6.12
CA LYS A 75 -7.27 1.85 -6.63
C LYS A 75 -7.35 1.20 -8.01
N PHE A 76 -6.47 1.59 -8.94
CA PHE A 76 -6.42 0.98 -10.27
C PHE A 76 -6.03 -0.50 -10.23
N ALA A 77 -5.05 -0.87 -9.40
CA ALA A 77 -4.67 -2.26 -9.21
C ALA A 77 -5.82 -3.11 -8.65
N LEU A 78 -6.57 -2.58 -7.67
CA LEU A 78 -7.76 -3.25 -7.13
C LEU A 78 -8.85 -3.43 -8.20
N HIS A 79 -9.18 -2.37 -8.94
CA HIS A 79 -10.15 -2.43 -10.03
C HIS A 79 -9.77 -3.44 -11.10
N ASN A 80 -8.52 -3.43 -11.58
CA ASN A 80 -8.05 -4.39 -12.57
C ASN A 80 -8.08 -5.84 -12.03
N THR A 81 -7.79 -6.04 -10.73
CA THR A 81 -7.97 -7.37 -10.12
C THR A 81 -9.43 -7.78 -9.99
N GLU A 82 -10.33 -6.83 -9.74
CA GLU A 82 -11.77 -7.07 -9.66
C GLU A 82 -12.35 -7.43 -11.04
N GLU A 83 -11.97 -6.69 -12.08
CA GLU A 83 -12.30 -7.00 -13.47
C GLU A 83 -11.77 -8.38 -13.90
N GLU A 84 -10.55 -8.72 -13.50
CA GLU A 84 -9.98 -10.04 -13.74
C GLU A 84 -10.76 -11.16 -13.06
N LEU A 85 -11.13 -10.98 -11.78
CA LEU A 85 -11.92 -11.96 -11.04
C LEU A 85 -13.30 -12.15 -11.67
N ASN A 86 -13.96 -11.06 -12.05
CA ASN A 86 -15.24 -11.11 -12.75
C ASN A 86 -15.14 -11.85 -14.08
N ALA A 87 -14.10 -11.57 -14.87
CA ALA A 87 -13.87 -12.26 -16.13
C ALA A 87 -13.59 -13.77 -15.96
N ILE A 88 -12.94 -14.18 -14.86
CA ILE A 88 -12.73 -15.60 -14.54
C ILE A 88 -14.04 -16.24 -14.11
N ARG A 89 -14.83 -15.58 -13.26
CA ARG A 89 -16.13 -16.09 -12.81
C ARG A 89 -17.07 -16.36 -13.98
N LEU A 90 -17.20 -15.40 -14.90
CA LEU A 90 -18.01 -15.56 -16.11
C LEU A 90 -17.53 -16.71 -17.01
N LEU A 91 -16.21 -16.93 -17.08
CA LEU A 91 -15.65 -18.05 -17.85
C LEU A 91 -15.98 -19.41 -17.20
N LEU A 92 -15.94 -19.49 -15.86
CA LEU A 92 -16.34 -20.68 -15.12
C LEU A 92 -17.84 -20.96 -15.31
N ASP A 93 -18.69 -19.95 -15.21
CA ASP A 93 -20.13 -20.09 -15.44
C ASP A 93 -20.43 -20.62 -16.85
N GLN A 94 -19.71 -20.12 -17.86
CA GLN A 94 -19.82 -20.60 -19.25
C GLN A 94 -19.34 -22.05 -19.41
N LEU A 95 -18.26 -22.44 -18.73
CA LEU A 95 -17.77 -23.82 -18.75
C LEU A 95 -18.78 -24.79 -18.14
N VAL A 96 -19.39 -24.42 -17.00
CA VAL A 96 -20.44 -25.20 -16.34
C VAL A 96 -21.65 -25.35 -17.27
N ALA A 97 -22.13 -24.25 -17.86
CA ALA A 97 -23.26 -24.31 -18.80
C ALA A 97 -22.96 -25.15 -20.06
N ALA A 98 -21.73 -25.06 -20.60
CA ALA A 98 -21.31 -25.88 -21.74
C ALA A 98 -21.23 -27.38 -21.39
N PHE A 99 -20.84 -27.69 -20.15
CA PHE A 99 -20.84 -29.05 -19.62
C PHE A 99 -22.27 -29.59 -19.45
N ASP A 100 -23.17 -28.83 -18.83
CA ASP A 100 -24.55 -29.22 -18.59
C ASP A 100 -25.34 -29.42 -19.91
N SER A 101 -25.01 -28.63 -20.94
CA SER A 101 -25.58 -28.77 -22.29
C SER A 101 -24.91 -29.85 -23.14
N GLY A 102 -23.85 -30.50 -22.65
CA GLY A 102 -23.11 -31.54 -23.38
C GLY A 102 -22.38 -31.04 -24.63
N ASN A 103 -22.19 -29.72 -24.77
CA ASN A 103 -21.61 -29.13 -25.96
C ASN A 103 -20.08 -29.19 -25.96
N LYS A 104 -19.54 -30.33 -26.42
CA LYS A 104 -18.10 -30.62 -26.43
C LYS A 104 -17.24 -29.58 -27.18
N THR A 105 -17.78 -28.96 -28.24
CA THR A 105 -17.03 -27.95 -29.01
C THR A 105 -16.89 -26.64 -28.23
N ASP A 106 -17.95 -26.22 -27.53
CA ASP A 106 -17.92 -25.04 -26.65
C ASP A 106 -17.00 -25.27 -25.45
N ILE A 107 -17.04 -26.47 -24.84
CA ILE A 107 -16.13 -26.85 -23.76
C ILE A 107 -14.67 -26.75 -24.23
N GLN A 108 -14.36 -27.31 -25.40
CA GLN A 108 -12.99 -27.27 -25.94
C GLN A 108 -12.51 -25.85 -26.19
N ARG A 109 -13.37 -25.00 -26.79
CA ARG A 109 -13.09 -23.58 -27.03
C ARG A 109 -12.81 -22.82 -25.73
N LEU A 110 -13.59 -23.06 -24.68
CA LEU A 110 -13.44 -22.38 -23.38
C LEU A 110 -12.16 -22.81 -22.64
N ILE A 111 -11.74 -24.08 -22.77
CA ILE A 111 -10.47 -24.57 -22.24
C ILE A 111 -9.28 -23.88 -22.91
N ASP A 112 -9.33 -23.69 -24.23
CA ASP A 112 -8.26 -23.02 -24.97
C ASP A 112 -8.13 -21.54 -24.57
N ILE A 113 -9.27 -20.87 -24.34
CA ILE A 113 -9.30 -19.50 -23.78
C ILE A 113 -8.65 -19.47 -22.39
N ALA A 114 -8.93 -20.45 -21.52
CA ALA A 114 -8.37 -20.52 -20.18
C ALA A 114 -6.84 -20.68 -20.21
N ARG A 115 -6.32 -21.60 -21.03
CA ARG A 115 -4.88 -21.88 -21.18
C ARG A 115 -4.09 -20.66 -21.65
N ASN A 116 -4.62 -19.93 -22.63
CA ASN A 116 -3.97 -18.72 -23.16
C ASN A 116 -3.93 -17.58 -22.14
N LYS A 117 -4.93 -17.47 -21.26
CA LYS A 117 -5.04 -16.41 -20.24
C LYS A 117 -4.10 -16.65 -19.05
N SER A 118 -3.86 -17.91 -18.67
CA SER A 118 -2.95 -18.29 -17.56
C SER A 118 -1.47 -17.99 -17.84
N ASN A 119 -1.06 -17.97 -19.10
CA ASN A 119 0.35 -17.83 -19.47
C ASN A 119 0.93 -16.41 -19.23
N THR A 120 0.08 -15.42 -18.95
CA THR A 120 0.49 -14.00 -18.85
C THR A 120 0.51 -13.44 -17.42
N LYS A 121 0.07 -14.21 -16.41
CA LYS A 121 -0.24 -13.68 -15.07
C LYS A 121 0.43 -14.38 -13.89
N ASN A 122 1.13 -15.49 -14.12
CA ASN A 122 1.73 -16.26 -13.02
C ASN A 122 2.84 -15.50 -12.28
N ASP A 123 3.51 -14.54 -12.93
CA ASP A 123 4.64 -13.82 -12.32
C ASP A 123 4.23 -12.71 -11.35
N ALA A 124 2.97 -12.22 -11.41
CA ALA A 124 2.53 -11.09 -10.60
C ALA A 124 1.81 -11.48 -9.29
N LYS A 125 1.28 -12.71 -9.20
CA LYS A 125 0.45 -13.14 -8.04
C LYS A 125 1.26 -13.51 -6.79
N LEU A 126 2.55 -13.86 -6.92
CA LEU A 126 3.38 -14.27 -5.78
C LEU A 126 3.67 -13.11 -4.82
N HIS A 127 3.70 -11.87 -5.29
CA HIS A 127 4.04 -10.71 -4.46
C HIS A 127 2.89 -10.21 -3.56
N LYS A 128 1.65 -10.68 -3.76
CA LYS A 128 0.45 -10.17 -3.08
C LYS A 128 0.07 -10.93 -1.80
N TRP A 129 0.48 -12.20 -1.67
CA TRP A 129 0.25 -13.02 -0.46
C TRP A 129 0.99 -12.50 0.78
N CYS A 130 2.09 -11.77 0.62
CA CYS A 130 2.77 -11.09 1.73
C CYS A 130 1.91 -10.00 2.38
N SER A 131 0.92 -9.41 1.68
CA SER A 131 0.08 -8.34 2.24
C SER A 131 -0.93 -8.83 3.27
N LEU A 132 -1.37 -10.10 3.21
CA LEU A 132 -2.22 -10.70 4.24
C LEU A 132 -1.40 -11.03 5.50
N GLN A 133 -0.18 -11.50 5.31
CA GLN A 133 0.76 -11.75 6.41
C GLN A 133 1.21 -10.45 7.09
N ASP A 134 1.35 -9.36 6.32
CA ASP A 134 1.60 -8.01 6.83
C ASP A 134 0.42 -7.50 7.67
N LEU A 135 -0.82 -7.69 7.20
CA LEU A 135 -2.03 -7.31 7.94
C LEU A 135 -2.18 -8.12 9.24
N GLN A 136 -1.87 -9.42 9.21
CA GLN A 136 -1.94 -10.29 10.37
C GLN A 136 -0.83 -9.97 11.39
N SER A 137 0.36 -9.61 10.91
CA SER A 137 1.45 -9.09 11.76
C SER A 137 1.07 -7.75 12.40
N GLN A 138 0.37 -6.90 11.65
CA GLN A 138 -0.12 -5.61 12.13
C GLN A 138 -1.22 -5.78 13.19
N LEU A 139 -2.15 -6.72 13.00
CA LEU A 139 -3.16 -7.09 14.01
C LEU A 139 -2.50 -7.60 15.30
N ARG A 140 -1.54 -8.53 15.19
CA ARG A 140 -0.78 -9.06 16.33
C ARG A 140 -0.03 -7.96 17.08
N PHE A 141 0.55 -7.00 16.37
CA PHE A 141 1.18 -5.84 16.97
C PHE A 141 0.19 -4.99 17.78
N TYR A 142 -0.99 -4.70 17.24
CA TYR A 142 -2.02 -3.93 17.95
C TYR A 142 -2.61 -4.69 19.15
N GLU A 143 -2.82 -6.00 19.04
CA GLU A 143 -3.22 -6.87 20.15
C GLU A 143 -2.16 -6.86 21.27
N GLN A 144 -0.88 -6.94 20.92
CA GLN A 144 0.19 -6.92 21.91
C GLN A 144 0.37 -5.52 22.53
N LEU A 145 0.20 -4.45 21.74
CA LEU A 145 0.24 -3.09 22.24
C LEU A 145 -0.92 -2.82 23.21
N THR A 146 -2.14 -3.23 22.85
CA THR A 146 -3.32 -3.07 23.72
C THR A 146 -3.19 -3.88 25.00
N HIS A 147 -2.67 -5.11 24.93
CA HIS A 147 -2.36 -5.90 26.13
C HIS A 147 -1.30 -5.21 27.00
N ASN A 148 -0.19 -4.75 26.43
CA ASN A 148 0.86 -4.08 27.18
C ASN A 148 0.40 -2.76 27.80
N LEU A 149 -0.42 -1.99 27.10
CA LEU A 149 -1.01 -0.76 27.63
C LEU A 149 -2.01 -1.08 28.75
N SER A 150 -2.83 -2.12 28.59
CA SER A 150 -3.76 -2.60 29.62
C SER A 150 -3.02 -3.09 30.87
N VAL A 151 -1.93 -3.84 30.73
CA VAL A 151 -1.11 -4.30 31.87
C VAL A 151 -0.38 -3.15 32.54
N LYS A 152 0.18 -2.20 31.77
CA LYS A 152 0.96 -1.08 32.32
C LYS A 152 0.11 0.00 32.96
N PHE A 153 -1.08 0.25 32.43
CA PHE A 153 -1.93 1.35 32.87
C PHE A 153 -3.29 0.89 33.42
N GLY A 154 -3.56 -0.41 33.51
CA GLY A 154 -4.85 -0.94 33.94
C GLY A 154 -5.23 -0.53 35.37
N THR A 155 -4.26 -0.53 36.28
CA THR A 155 -4.43 -0.03 37.66
C THR A 155 -4.52 1.50 37.68
N ASP A 156 -3.71 2.19 36.89
CA ASP A 156 -3.65 3.65 36.88
C ASP A 156 -4.90 4.28 36.26
N VAL A 157 -5.43 3.68 35.19
CA VAL A 157 -6.69 4.06 34.55
C VAL A 157 -7.87 3.70 35.46
N SER A 158 -7.87 2.53 36.10
CA SER A 158 -8.93 2.16 37.06
C SER A 158 -8.91 3.08 38.28
N ASN A 159 -7.72 3.43 38.80
CA ASN A 159 -7.55 4.36 39.90
C ASN A 159 -7.95 5.78 39.48
N TYR A 160 -7.54 6.26 38.30
CA TYR A 160 -7.93 7.58 37.77
C TYR A 160 -9.45 7.70 37.60
N ILE A 161 -10.10 6.67 37.06
CA ILE A 161 -11.56 6.62 36.94
C ILE A 161 -12.20 6.59 38.33
N ALA A 162 -11.71 5.77 39.26
CA ALA A 162 -12.22 5.70 40.62
C ALA A 162 -12.04 7.02 41.40
N HIS A 163 -10.92 7.72 41.21
CA HIS A 163 -10.65 9.03 41.79
C HIS A 163 -11.53 10.13 41.17
N SER A 164 -11.76 10.07 39.85
CA SER A 164 -12.62 11.03 39.14
C SER A 164 -14.11 10.86 39.50
N LEU A 165 -14.55 9.64 39.81
CA LEU A 165 -15.92 9.36 40.27
C LEU A 165 -16.12 9.65 41.77
N LYS A 166 -15.05 9.63 42.59
CA LYS A 166 -15.10 9.98 44.02
C LYS A 166 -15.07 11.48 44.30
N ASN A 167 -14.43 12.27 43.43
CA ASN A 167 -14.30 13.72 43.60
C ASN A 167 -14.81 14.47 42.35
N PRO A 168 -16.12 14.77 42.26
CA PRO A 168 -16.62 15.74 41.28
C PRO A 168 -16.33 17.16 41.78
N SER A 169 -15.05 17.58 41.80
CA SER A 169 -14.71 18.97 42.11
C SER A 169 -14.97 19.83 40.86
N PHE A 170 -16.15 20.46 40.83
CA PHE A 170 -16.46 21.60 39.98
C PHE A 170 -15.50 22.76 40.29
N GLY A 171 -14.81 23.24 39.26
CA GLY A 171 -14.47 24.66 39.05
C GLY A 171 -13.42 25.31 39.95
N SER A 172 -12.28 25.67 39.34
CA SER A 172 -11.87 27.09 39.22
C SER A 172 -10.66 27.21 38.30
N LEU A 173 -10.82 28.00 37.22
CA LEU A 173 -9.74 28.47 36.36
C LEU A 173 -8.94 29.57 37.10
N PRO A 174 -7.59 29.58 37.09
CA PRO A 174 -6.82 30.73 37.54
C PRO A 174 -6.53 31.70 36.35
N PRO A 175 -6.13 32.96 36.65
CA PRO A 175 -6.52 34.16 35.91
C PRO A 175 -5.84 34.37 34.55
#